data_AF-A0AAW8CEK7-F1
#
_entry.id   AF-A0AAW8CEK7-F1
#
_cell.length_a   1.000
_cell.length_b   1.000
_cell.length_c   1.000
_cell.angle_alpha   90.00
_cell.angle_beta   90.00
_cell.angle_gamma   90.00
#
_symmetry.space_group_name_H-M   'P 1'
#
loop_
_entity.id
_entity.type
_entity.pdbx_description
1 polymer ?
#
loop_
_entity_poly.entity_id
_entity_poly.type
_entity_poly.pdbx_seq_one_letter_code
_entity_poly.pdbx_strand_id
1 'polypeptide(L)'
;MKNKKDSTIRVRISSDTEKKLKDLCKLENDTPSAVVRKLIEEYVEKHPMTNMNLEVKLNISKLPESNPHRWYVFNLEAELVGGYSYLDNEEVTFLLPEFYDNSREPYRVDSVYYHRESFPKCIGKRGRFIGAKLINRKWKGAIYVYHDKLLEQPDRYEVDIKERMKEQIILGVYYFIATKIERENCEEFHQDSN
;
A
#
# COMPACT_ATOMS: atom_id res chain seq x y z
N MET A 1 -27.81 -22.69 7.64
CA MET A 1 -26.39 -22.30 7.50
C MET A 1 -26.00 -22.44 6.03
N LYS A 2 -25.56 -21.38 5.35
CA LYS A 2 -25.06 -21.50 3.97
C LYS A 2 -23.72 -22.22 4.02
N ASN A 3 -23.65 -23.45 3.50
CA ASN A 3 -22.37 -24.11 3.20
C ASN A 3 -21.59 -23.20 2.24
N LYS A 4 -20.54 -22.53 2.73
CA LYS A 4 -19.54 -21.92 1.85
C LYS A 4 -18.94 -23.07 1.06
N LYS A 5 -19.12 -23.04 -0.26
CA LYS A 5 -18.49 -24.00 -1.18
C LYS A 5 -16.98 -23.81 -1.01
N ASP A 6 -16.25 -24.83 -0.58
CA ASP A 6 -14.79 -24.77 -0.50
C ASP A 6 -14.25 -24.43 -1.90
N SER A 7 -13.59 -23.28 -2.00
CA SER A 7 -12.91 -22.86 -3.22
C SER A 7 -11.74 -23.80 -3.48
N THR A 8 -11.77 -24.53 -4.60
CA THR A 8 -10.66 -25.39 -5.00
C THR A 8 -9.54 -24.53 -5.59
N ILE A 9 -8.38 -24.53 -4.93
CA ILE A 9 -7.15 -23.88 -5.43
C ILE A 9 -6.28 -24.97 -6.08
N ARG A 10 -5.86 -24.76 -7.33
CA ARG A 10 -4.88 -25.62 -8.01
C ARG A 10 -3.52 -24.94 -8.00
N VAL A 11 -2.53 -25.58 -7.39
CA VAL A 11 -1.16 -25.05 -7.28
C VAL A 11 -0.26 -25.81 -8.23
N ARG A 12 0.61 -25.10 -8.95
CA ARG A 12 1.69 -25.70 -9.74
C ARG A 12 2.99 -25.52 -8.97
N ILE A 13 3.69 -26.62 -8.72
CA ILE A 13 4.96 -26.64 -8.01
C ILE A 13 5.98 -27.42 -8.84
N SER A 14 7.27 -27.19 -8.57
CA SER A 14 8.35 -27.96 -9.20
C SER A 14 8.34 -29.42 -8.71
N SER A 15 8.94 -30.33 -9.49
CA SER A 15 9.12 -31.73 -9.10
C SER A 15 9.86 -31.88 -7.77
N ASP A 16 10.83 -31.01 -7.52
CA ASP A 16 11.65 -31.03 -6.31
C ASP A 16 10.82 -30.63 -5.09
N THR A 17 10.00 -29.58 -5.23
CA THR A 17 9.05 -29.17 -4.19
C THR A 17 8.02 -30.26 -3.92
N GLU A 18 7.51 -30.93 -4.96
CA GLU A 18 6.54 -32.02 -4.82
C GLU A 18 7.13 -33.19 -4.03
N LYS A 19 8.38 -33.57 -4.30
CA LYS A 19 9.07 -34.63 -3.55
C LYS A 19 9.22 -34.26 -2.08
N LYS A 20 9.69 -33.05 -1.77
CA LYS A 20 9.81 -32.55 -0.38
C LYS A 20 8.46 -32.52 0.34
N LEU A 21 7.40 -32.10 -0.34
CA LEU A 21 6.04 -32.11 0.21
C LEU A 21 5.56 -33.53 0.52
N LYS A 22 5.81 -34.50 -0.38
CA LYS A 22 5.47 -35.92 -0.14
C LYS A 22 6.19 -36.48 1.08
N ASP A 23 7.45 -36.10 1.30
CA ASP A 23 8.21 -36.52 2.47
C ASP A 23 7.65 -35.92 3.77
N LEU A 24 7.27 -34.64 3.76
CA LEU A 24 6.56 -33.99 4.88
C LEU A 24 5.21 -34.66 5.20
N CYS A 25 4.43 -34.99 4.16
CA CYS A 25 3.14 -35.68 4.34
C CYS A 25 3.29 -37.04 5.03
N LYS A 26 4.36 -37.78 4.70
CA LYS A 26 4.67 -39.05 5.37
C LYS A 26 5.07 -38.85 6.82
N LEU A 27 5.88 -37.82 7.10
CA LEU A 27 6.35 -37.51 8.45
C LEU A 27 5.19 -37.12 9.37
N GLU A 28 4.29 -36.27 8.89
CA GLU A 28 3.14 -35.77 9.66
C GLU A 28 1.92 -36.71 9.64
N ASN A 29 2.00 -37.81 8.87
CA ASN A 29 0.89 -38.73 8.63
C ASN A 29 -0.39 -37.99 8.17
N ASP A 30 -0.24 -37.11 7.18
CA ASP A 30 -1.31 -36.24 6.70
C ASP A 30 -1.33 -36.13 5.16
N THR A 31 -2.39 -35.55 4.60
CA THR A 31 -2.56 -35.39 3.15
C THR A 31 -1.85 -34.14 2.63
N PRO A 32 -1.41 -34.10 1.35
CA PRO A 32 -0.81 -32.90 0.76
C PRO A 32 -1.67 -31.65 0.90
N SER A 33 -2.99 -31.77 0.74
CA SER A 33 -3.92 -30.66 0.88
C SER A 33 -3.98 -30.12 2.32
N ALA A 34 -3.90 -30.99 3.33
CA ALA A 34 -3.93 -30.59 4.72
C ALA A 34 -2.60 -29.93 5.14
N VAL A 35 -1.46 -30.52 4.75
CA VAL A 35 -0.13 -29.94 4.99
C VAL A 35 0.01 -28.57 4.32
N VAL A 36 -0.39 -28.45 3.05
CA VAL A 36 -0.37 -27.14 2.35
C VAL A 36 -1.29 -26.14 3.03
N ARG A 37 -2.48 -26.56 3.48
CA ARG A 37 -3.38 -25.67 4.23
C ARG A 37 -2.74 -25.18 5.52
N LYS A 38 -2.16 -26.06 6.32
CA LYS A 38 -1.43 -25.69 7.55
C LYS A 38 -0.30 -24.71 7.26
N LEU A 39 0.52 -24.99 6.24
CA LEU A 39 1.63 -24.10 5.86
C LEU A 39 1.14 -22.73 5.40
N ILE A 40 0.04 -22.68 4.63
CA ILE A 40 -0.58 -21.42 4.22
C ILE A 40 -1.15 -20.68 5.43
N GLU A 41 -1.91 -21.36 6.30
CA GLU A 41 -2.48 -20.79 7.52
C GLU A 41 -1.38 -20.23 8.41
N GLU A 42 -0.33 -21.01 8.67
CA GLU A 42 0.81 -20.60 9.46
C GLU A 42 1.56 -19.41 8.84
N TYR A 43 1.82 -19.45 7.53
CA TYR A 43 2.46 -18.34 6.83
C TYR A 43 1.60 -17.08 6.89
N VAL A 44 0.30 -17.20 6.61
CA VAL A 44 -0.64 -16.08 6.61
C VAL A 44 -0.84 -15.52 8.01
N GLU A 45 -1.04 -16.35 9.03
CA GLU A 45 -1.23 -15.90 10.41
C GLU A 45 0.03 -15.26 10.99
N LYS A 46 1.21 -15.75 10.63
CA LYS A 46 2.48 -15.15 11.09
C LYS A 46 2.94 -14.01 10.19
N HIS A 47 2.26 -13.75 9.08
CA HIS A 47 2.69 -12.71 8.15
C HIS A 47 2.58 -11.33 8.82
N PRO A 48 3.66 -10.54 8.86
CA PRO A 48 3.66 -9.20 9.49
C PRO A 48 2.56 -8.26 8.95
N MET A 49 2.14 -8.48 7.71
CA MET A 49 1.14 -7.66 7.03
C MET A 49 -0.32 -8.08 7.29
N THR A 50 -0.60 -9.30 7.75
CA THR A 50 -1.98 -9.81 7.89
C THR A 50 -2.59 -9.49 9.26
N ASN A 51 -1.75 -9.37 10.29
CA ASN A 51 -2.18 -8.99 11.64
C ASN A 51 -2.18 -7.48 11.87
N MET A 52 -1.84 -6.70 10.85
CA MET A 52 -1.71 -5.26 10.99
C MET A 52 -3.04 -4.55 10.72
N ASN A 53 -3.58 -3.90 11.75
CA ASN A 53 -4.69 -2.96 11.56
C ASN A 53 -4.13 -1.62 11.09
N LEU A 54 -4.18 -1.38 9.78
CA LEU A 54 -3.81 -0.10 9.16
C LEU A 54 -5.07 0.65 8.71
N GLU A 55 -5.19 1.89 9.15
CA GLU A 55 -6.19 2.82 8.65
C GLU A 55 -5.49 4.08 8.12
N VAL A 56 -5.95 4.60 6.99
CA VAL A 56 -5.48 5.89 6.46
C VAL A 56 -6.64 6.87 6.53
N LYS A 57 -6.49 7.89 7.38
CA LYS A 57 -7.43 8.99 7.51
C LYS A 57 -7.06 10.09 6.53
N LEU A 58 -8.04 10.59 5.79
CA LEU A 58 -7.84 11.62 4.78
C LEU A 58 -8.74 12.81 5.05
N ASN A 59 -8.17 14.00 5.00
CA ASN A 59 -8.88 15.26 5.15
C ASN A 59 -8.67 16.10 3.89
N ILE A 60 -9.78 16.53 3.27
CA ILE A 60 -9.78 17.46 2.14
C ILE A 60 -10.33 18.78 2.64
N SER A 61 -9.60 19.86 2.42
CA SER A 61 -10.04 21.20 2.83
C SER A 61 -9.73 22.24 1.76
N LYS A 62 -10.54 23.29 1.70
CA LYS A 62 -10.28 24.42 0.80
C LYS A 62 -9.06 25.20 1.27
N LEU A 63 -8.36 25.81 0.32
CA LEU A 63 -7.36 26.83 0.65
C LEU A 63 -8.00 28.02 1.39
N PRO A 64 -7.20 28.83 2.11
CA PRO A 64 -7.67 30.06 2.73
C PRO A 64 -8.38 30.99 1.74
N GLU A 65 -9.32 31.81 2.22
CA GLU A 65 -10.11 32.72 1.37
C GLU A 65 -9.26 33.71 0.60
N SER A 66 -8.10 34.07 1.17
CA SER A 66 -7.11 34.96 0.56
C SER A 66 -6.35 34.35 -0.62
N ASN A 67 -6.48 33.04 -0.88
CA ASN A 67 -5.74 32.38 -1.94
C ASN A 67 -6.49 32.48 -3.29
N PRO A 68 -5.88 33.03 -4.36
CA PRO A 68 -6.53 33.21 -5.66
C PRO A 68 -6.93 31.89 -6.33
N HIS A 69 -6.34 30.77 -5.91
CA HIS A 69 -6.57 29.44 -6.50
C HIS A 69 -7.55 28.57 -5.70
N ARG A 70 -8.17 29.12 -4.64
CA ARG A 70 -9.09 28.39 -3.75
C ARG A 70 -10.23 27.68 -4.47
N TRP A 71 -10.64 28.18 -5.63
CA TRP A 71 -11.76 27.64 -6.38
C TRP A 71 -11.44 26.32 -7.11
N TYR A 72 -10.16 25.96 -7.28
CA TYR A 72 -9.73 24.76 -8.02
C TYR A 72 -8.57 23.98 -7.39
N VAL A 73 -8.03 24.48 -6.28
CA VAL A 73 -6.97 23.82 -5.52
C VAL A 73 -7.45 23.58 -4.09
N PHE A 74 -7.32 22.33 -3.65
CA PHE A 74 -7.74 21.86 -2.33
C PHE A 74 -6.55 21.24 -1.60
N ASN A 75 -6.43 21.50 -0.30
CA ASN A 75 -5.47 20.79 0.55
C ASN A 75 -5.93 19.34 0.75
N LEU A 76 -4.99 18.42 0.71
CA LEU A 76 -5.20 17.02 1.08
C LEU A 76 -4.16 16.62 2.12
N GLU A 77 -4.64 16.17 3.27
CA GLU A 77 -3.79 15.63 4.34
C GLU A 77 -4.14 14.17 4.57
N ALA A 78 -3.12 13.34 4.78
CA ALA A 78 -3.25 11.94 5.12
C ALA A 78 -2.56 11.64 6.45
N GLU A 79 -3.16 10.79 7.26
CA GLU A 79 -2.60 10.28 8.51
C GLU A 79 -2.76 8.75 8.57
N LEU A 80 -1.65 8.04 8.73
CA LEU A 80 -1.62 6.61 8.94
C LEU A 80 -1.85 6.31 10.43
N VAL A 81 -2.88 5.53 10.73
CA VAL A 81 -3.27 5.10 12.07
C VAL A 81 -3.10 3.59 12.19
N GLY A 82 -2.60 3.14 13.34
CA GLY A 82 -2.35 1.73 13.63
C GLY A 82 -1.00 1.24 13.09
N GLY A 83 -0.82 -0.07 13.00
CA GLY A 83 0.47 -0.68 12.65
C GLY A 83 1.53 -0.68 13.75
N TYR A 84 2.78 -0.97 13.38
CA TYR A 84 3.89 -1.08 14.34
C TYR A 84 4.35 0.30 14.84
N SER A 85 4.82 0.36 16.08
CA SER A 85 5.30 1.59 16.72
C SER A 85 6.55 2.19 16.07
N TYR A 86 7.39 1.37 15.42
CA TYR A 86 8.58 1.90 14.75
C TYR A 86 8.24 2.83 13.57
N LEU A 87 7.03 2.74 12.99
CA LEU A 87 6.60 3.61 11.89
C LEU A 87 6.51 5.09 12.30
N ASP A 88 6.50 5.40 13.60
CA ASP A 88 6.46 6.78 14.10
C ASP A 88 7.71 7.59 13.80
N ASN A 89 8.86 6.92 13.60
CA ASN A 89 10.15 7.58 13.35
C ASN A 89 10.70 7.32 11.94
N GLU A 90 9.90 6.74 11.06
CA GLU A 90 10.34 6.28 9.75
C GLU A 90 9.71 7.11 8.63
N GLU A 91 10.47 7.33 7.57
CA GLU A 91 9.93 7.85 6.32
C GLU A 91 9.47 6.69 5.45
N VAL A 92 8.16 6.63 5.18
CA VAL A 92 7.57 5.55 4.36
C VAL A 92 7.26 6.08 2.98
N THR A 93 7.97 5.58 1.97
CA THR A 93 7.75 5.95 0.57
C THR A 93 6.54 5.26 -0.03
N PHE A 94 5.78 5.97 -0.87
CA PHE A 94 4.67 5.45 -1.64
C PHE A 94 4.48 6.22 -2.95
N LEU A 95 3.71 5.66 -3.89
CA LEU A 95 3.42 6.30 -5.17
C LEU A 95 2.09 7.06 -5.09
N LEU A 96 2.04 8.30 -5.58
CA LEU A 96 0.76 9.00 -5.72
C LEU A 96 -0.11 8.34 -6.79
N PRO A 97 -1.43 8.26 -6.57
CA PRO A 97 -2.35 7.76 -7.57
C PRO A 97 -2.40 8.71 -8.79
N GLU A 98 -2.71 8.12 -9.94
CA GLU A 98 -2.90 8.87 -11.18
C GLU A 98 -4.32 8.69 -11.73
N PHE A 99 -4.93 9.79 -12.14
CA PHE A 99 -6.31 9.85 -12.61
C PHE A 99 -6.33 10.34 -14.05
N TYR A 100 -6.93 9.55 -14.95
CA TYR A 100 -7.01 9.87 -16.36
C TYR A 100 -8.39 9.50 -16.91
N ASP A 101 -9.01 10.45 -17.63
CA ASP A 101 -10.20 10.24 -18.46
C ASP A 101 -9.79 10.44 -19.93
N ASN A 102 -9.84 9.38 -20.74
CA ASN A 102 -9.51 9.43 -22.17
C ASN A 102 -8.21 10.18 -22.50
N SER A 103 -7.15 9.93 -21.74
CA SER A 103 -5.84 10.59 -21.87
C SER A 103 -5.78 12.06 -21.39
N ARG A 104 -6.78 12.56 -20.67
CA ARG A 104 -6.72 13.86 -19.97
C ARG A 104 -6.76 13.64 -18.47
N GLU A 105 -6.07 14.47 -17.72
CA GLU A 105 -6.19 14.46 -16.25
C GLU A 105 -7.39 15.34 -15.89
N PRO A 106 -8.48 14.78 -15.35
CA PRO A 106 -9.60 15.59 -14.90
C PRO A 106 -9.28 16.38 -13.62
N TYR A 107 -8.42 15.78 -12.80
CA TYR A 107 -7.85 16.32 -11.58
C TYR A 107 -6.54 15.59 -11.29
N ARG A 108 -5.74 16.17 -10.39
CA ARG A 108 -4.42 15.67 -10.02
C ARG A 108 -4.22 15.77 -8.53
N VAL A 109 -3.62 14.75 -7.95
CA VAL A 109 -3.02 14.81 -6.61
C VAL A 109 -1.51 15.02 -6.77
N ASP A 110 -0.95 15.93 -5.98
CA ASP A 110 0.48 16.18 -5.92
C ASP A 110 0.92 16.42 -4.47
N SER A 111 2.17 16.06 -4.16
CA SER A 111 2.76 16.27 -2.83
C SER A 111 3.29 17.69 -2.71
N VAL A 112 3.20 18.24 -1.50
CA VAL A 112 4.01 19.42 -1.14
C VAL A 112 5.49 19.03 -1.16
N TYR A 113 6.38 20.02 -1.35
CA TYR A 113 7.80 19.81 -1.62
C TYR A 113 8.49 18.81 -0.67
N TYR A 114 8.32 18.96 0.64
CA TYR A 114 8.98 18.12 1.65
C TYR A 114 8.41 16.69 1.75
N HIS A 115 7.26 16.41 1.14
CA HIS A 115 6.69 15.08 1.05
C HIS A 115 6.98 14.39 -0.30
N ARG A 116 7.76 15.02 -1.19
CA ARG A 116 8.25 14.39 -2.42
C ARG A 116 9.50 13.60 -2.13
N GLU A 117 9.58 12.38 -2.65
CA GLU A 117 10.74 11.50 -2.44
C GLU A 117 11.05 10.70 -3.70
N SER A 118 12.33 10.64 -4.09
CA SER A 118 12.75 9.90 -5.29
C SER A 118 13.17 8.50 -4.91
N PHE A 119 12.54 7.51 -5.52
CA PHE A 119 12.85 6.10 -5.32
C PHE A 119 12.60 5.30 -6.60
N PRO A 120 13.08 4.05 -6.72
CA PRO A 120 12.88 3.26 -7.93
C PRO A 120 11.40 3.20 -8.34
N LYS A 121 11.13 3.42 -9.64
CA LYS A 121 9.76 3.45 -10.21
C LYS A 121 8.86 4.60 -9.72
N CYS A 122 9.43 5.69 -9.21
CA CYS A 122 8.69 6.91 -8.84
C CYS A 122 8.21 7.79 -10.03
N ILE A 123 8.42 7.34 -11.27
CA ILE A 123 7.98 8.02 -12.48
C ILE A 123 6.73 7.31 -13.02
N GLY A 124 5.62 8.03 -13.05
CA GLY A 124 4.33 7.58 -13.55
C GLY A 124 4.17 7.76 -15.05
N LYS A 125 2.92 7.73 -15.49
CA LYS A 125 2.55 7.97 -16.88
C LYS A 125 3.04 9.35 -17.33
N ARG A 126 3.43 9.43 -18.60
CA ARG A 126 3.90 10.68 -19.25
C ARG A 126 5.15 11.30 -18.59
N GLY A 127 5.94 10.49 -17.88
CA GLY A 127 7.17 10.98 -17.23
C GLY A 127 6.90 11.80 -15.97
N ARG A 128 5.68 11.77 -15.43
CA ARG A 128 5.31 12.55 -14.24
C ARG A 128 5.97 11.96 -13.00
N PHE A 129 6.59 12.81 -12.19
CA PHE A 129 7.06 12.41 -10.88
C PHE A 129 5.87 12.20 -9.93
N ILE A 130 5.77 11.00 -9.34
CA ILE A 130 4.69 10.60 -8.44
C ILE A 130 5.23 10.01 -7.11
N GLY A 131 6.53 10.13 -6.85
CA GLY A 131 7.12 9.67 -5.60
C GLY A 131 6.73 10.55 -4.42
N ALA A 132 6.22 9.92 -3.35
CA ALA A 132 5.83 10.59 -2.13
C ALA A 132 6.36 9.84 -0.89
N LYS A 133 6.38 10.52 0.25
CA LYS A 133 6.69 9.91 1.54
C LYS A 133 5.79 10.38 2.67
N LEU A 134 5.44 9.47 3.57
CA LEU A 134 4.95 9.81 4.90
C LEU A 134 6.13 10.27 5.76
N ILE A 135 5.93 11.31 6.55
CA ILE A 135 6.85 11.75 7.60
C ILE A 135 6.08 11.72 8.90
N ASN A 136 6.55 10.95 9.89
CA ASN A 136 5.85 10.75 11.17
C ASN A 136 4.38 10.37 10.94
N ARG A 137 4.15 9.37 10.08
CA ARG A 137 2.82 8.87 9.66
C ARG A 137 1.92 9.87 8.93
N LYS A 138 2.41 11.07 8.60
CA LYS A 138 1.60 12.11 7.96
C LYS A 138 2.11 12.40 6.56
N TRP A 139 1.19 12.72 5.67
CA TRP A 139 1.50 13.22 4.34
C TRP A 139 0.61 14.43 4.03
N LYS A 140 1.17 15.38 3.28
CA LYS A 140 0.47 16.58 2.84
C LYS A 140 0.65 16.79 1.36
N GLY A 141 -0.41 17.25 0.72
CA GLY A 141 -0.43 17.54 -0.70
C GLY A 141 -1.61 18.42 -1.07
N ALA A 142 -1.85 18.48 -2.37
CA ALA A 142 -2.94 19.24 -2.94
C ALA A 142 -3.65 18.46 -4.05
N ILE A 143 -4.92 18.78 -4.22
CA ILE A 143 -5.75 18.36 -5.35
C ILE A 143 -5.88 19.56 -6.27
N TYR A 144 -5.54 19.38 -7.54
CA TYR A 144 -5.74 20.35 -8.61
C TYR A 144 -6.86 19.83 -9.51
N VAL A 145 -7.96 20.58 -9.62
CA VAL A 145 -9.10 20.20 -10.46
C VAL A 145 -9.07 21.03 -11.74
N TYR A 146 -9.11 20.37 -12.90
CA TYR A 146 -8.95 21.03 -14.20
C TYR A 146 -10.26 21.13 -15.00
N HIS A 147 -11.30 20.40 -14.61
CA HIS A 147 -12.61 20.45 -15.25
C HIS A 147 -13.64 21.19 -14.39
N ASP A 148 -14.17 22.29 -14.91
CA ASP A 148 -15.15 23.13 -14.22
C ASP A 148 -16.37 22.34 -13.73
N LYS A 149 -16.86 21.39 -14.54
CA LYS A 149 -17.99 20.51 -14.17
C LYS A 149 -17.74 19.71 -12.89
N LEU A 150 -16.48 19.42 -12.55
CA LEU A 150 -16.12 18.70 -11.34
C LEU A 150 -16.02 19.62 -10.13
N LEU A 151 -15.75 20.91 -10.32
CA LEU A 151 -15.73 21.89 -9.23
C LEU A 151 -17.09 22.05 -8.57
N GLU A 152 -18.16 21.89 -9.36
CA GLU A 152 -19.55 21.91 -8.88
C GLU A 152 -19.96 20.59 -8.21
N GLN A 153 -19.18 19.51 -8.37
CA GLN A 153 -19.51 18.15 -7.93
C GLN A 153 -18.32 17.48 -7.22
N PRO A 154 -17.85 18.02 -6.08
CA PRO A 154 -16.67 17.52 -5.39
C PRO A 154 -16.75 16.05 -4.99
N ASP A 155 -17.93 15.59 -4.59
CA ASP A 155 -18.18 14.21 -4.17
C ASP A 155 -17.75 13.17 -5.22
N ARG A 156 -17.80 13.52 -6.52
CA ARG A 156 -17.45 12.59 -7.61
C ARG A 156 -15.98 12.23 -7.65
N TYR A 157 -15.10 13.19 -7.38
CA TYR A 157 -13.66 12.96 -7.44
C TYR A 157 -13.06 12.73 -6.06
N GLU A 158 -13.63 13.31 -5.00
CA GLU A 158 -13.09 13.16 -3.65
C GLU A 158 -13.14 11.72 -3.16
N VAL A 159 -14.20 10.97 -3.48
CA VAL A 159 -14.32 9.55 -3.10
C VAL A 159 -13.22 8.72 -3.77
N ASP A 160 -13.06 8.87 -5.09
CA ASP A 160 -12.03 8.15 -5.85
C ASP A 160 -10.61 8.52 -5.37
N ILE A 161 -10.34 9.82 -5.14
CA ILE A 161 -9.07 10.26 -4.55
C ILE A 161 -8.86 9.60 -3.18
N LYS A 162 -9.87 9.59 -2.31
CA LYS A 162 -9.75 9.02 -0.97
C LYS A 162 -9.44 7.53 -1.04
N GLU A 163 -10.15 6.78 -1.86
CA GLU A 163 -9.94 5.34 -2.01
C GLU A 163 -8.53 5.03 -2.54
N ARG A 164 -8.14 5.65 -3.66
CA ARG A 164 -6.85 5.34 -4.30
C ARG A 164 -5.65 5.84 -3.49
N MET A 165 -5.79 6.94 -2.76
CA MET A 165 -4.76 7.39 -1.82
C MET A 165 -4.55 6.40 -0.67
N LYS A 166 -5.65 5.89 -0.08
CA LYS A 166 -5.57 4.88 0.99
C LYS A 166 -4.83 3.64 0.50
N GLU A 167 -5.22 3.12 -0.67
CA GLU A 167 -4.59 1.95 -1.27
C GLU A 167 -3.08 2.15 -1.47
N GLN A 168 -2.68 3.27 -2.08
CA GLN A 168 -1.26 3.52 -2.36
C GLN A 168 -0.42 3.68 -1.10
N ILE A 169 -0.94 4.38 -0.09
CA ILE A 169 -0.23 4.55 1.19
C ILE A 169 -0.07 3.19 1.87
N ILE A 170 -1.15 2.39 1.96
CA ILE A 170 -1.10 1.06 2.59
C ILE A 170 -0.11 0.15 1.84
N LEU A 171 -0.13 0.16 0.50
CA LEU A 171 0.85 -0.59 -0.29
C LEU A 171 2.28 -0.14 0.01
N GLY A 172 2.54 1.17 0.11
CA GLY A 172 3.86 1.69 0.48
C GLY A 172 4.33 1.21 1.86
N VAL A 173 3.43 1.23 2.85
CA VAL A 173 3.71 0.70 4.21
C VAL A 173 4.05 -0.78 4.16
N TYR A 174 3.30 -1.57 3.39
CA TYR A 174 3.57 -2.99 3.23
C TYR A 174 4.93 -3.28 2.59
N TYR A 175 5.28 -2.56 1.53
CA TYR A 175 6.60 -2.68 0.92
C TYR A 175 7.71 -2.32 1.92
N PHE A 176 7.53 -1.24 2.68
CA PHE A 176 8.49 -0.83 3.70
C PHE A 176 8.71 -1.91 4.76
N ILE A 177 7.64 -2.47 5.33
CA ILE A 177 7.71 -3.51 6.35
C ILE A 177 8.41 -4.77 5.80
N ALA A 178 8.02 -5.21 4.60
CA ALA A 178 8.63 -6.39 3.98
C ALA A 178 10.13 -6.21 3.79
N THR A 179 10.56 -5.06 3.26
CA THR A 179 11.98 -4.75 3.06
C THR A 179 12.74 -4.61 4.39
N LYS A 180 12.11 -4.08 5.43
CA LYS A 180 12.75 -3.96 6.76
C LYS A 180 13.02 -5.34 7.37
N ILE A 181 12.05 -6.24 7.30
CA ILE A 181 12.17 -7.60 7.84
C ILE A 181 13.20 -8.42 7.07
N GLU A 182 13.27 -8.28 5.74
CA GLU A 182 14.31 -8.91 4.94
C GLU A 182 15.72 -8.46 5.38
N ARG A 183 15.90 -7.17 5.68
CA ARG A 183 17.19 -6.64 6.16
C ARG A 183 17.55 -7.16 7.55
N GLU A 184 16.61 -7.10 8.50
CA GLU A 184 16.82 -7.58 9.87
C GLU A 184 17.21 -9.07 9.88
N ASN A 185 16.52 -9.90 9.09
CA ASN A 185 16.87 -11.32 8.95
C ASN A 185 18.27 -11.53 8.35
N CYS A 186 18.68 -10.75 7.35
CA CYS A 186 20.02 -10.86 6.76
C CYS A 186 21.14 -10.42 7.73
N GLU A 187 20.88 -9.46 8.61
CA GLU A 187 21.86 -8.98 9.59
C GLU A 187 22.10 -9.99 10.72
N GLU A 188 21.06 -10.72 11.17
CA GLU A 188 21.20 -11.78 12.18
C GLU A 188 22.09 -12.94 11.70
N PHE A 189 21.99 -13.35 10.43
CA PHE A 189 22.85 -14.42 9.88
C PHE A 189 24.36 -14.05 9.85
N HIS A 190 24.70 -12.77 9.86
CA HIS A 190 26.09 -12.32 9.83
C HIS A 190 26.69 -12.12 11.24
N GLN A 191 25.87 -12.06 12.29
CA GLN A 191 26.36 -11.97 13.67
C GLN A 191 26.69 -13.34 14.27
N ASP A 192 26.00 -14.40 13.83
CA ASP A 192 26.27 -15.79 14.28
C ASP A 192 27.49 -16.45 13.61
N SER A 193 28.23 -15.69 12.78
CA SER A 193 29.39 -16.19 12.02
C SER A 193 30.75 -15.70 12.57
N ASN A 194 30.80 -15.05 13.73
CA ASN A 194 32.02 -14.57 14.38
C ASN A 194 32.24 -15.15 15.77
#